data_AF-A0A6L4ZRF8-F1
#
_entry.id   AF-A0A6L4ZRF8-F1
#
_cell.length_a   1.000
_cell.length_b   1.000
_cell.length_c   1.000
_cell.angle_alpha   90.00
_cell.angle_beta   90.00
_cell.angle_gamma   90.00
#
_symmetry.space_group_name_H-M   'P 1'
#
loop_
_entity.id
_entity.type
_entity.pdbx_description
1 polymer ?
#
loop_
_entity_poly.entity_id
_entity_poly.type
_entity_poly.pdbx_seq_one_letter_code
_entity_poly.pdbx_strand_id
1 'polypeptide(L)'
;MSLTNLIGKIDITLKFSQMPKEIIDYSPDKEFVLNADGSEVTVRLHSKIFHRLEHANNVYPSWVCLLEGKMGVATEKGFVLDEPKIQVFEKKPKVVEENQTEVVQEKT
;
A
#
# COMPACT_ATOMS: atom_id res chain seq x y z
N MET A 1 44.35 6.36 8.59
CA MET A 1 43.18 7.26 8.50
C MET A 1 41.95 6.40 8.72
N SER A 2 41.23 6.60 9.82
CA SER A 2 39.98 5.87 10.04
C SER A 2 38.87 6.57 9.25
N LEU A 3 38.26 5.88 8.29
CA LEU A 3 37.05 6.36 7.63
C LEU A 3 35.92 6.37 8.67
N THR A 4 35.44 7.56 9.00
CA THR A 4 34.25 7.70 9.86
C THR A 4 33.03 7.37 9.01
N ASN A 5 32.33 6.28 9.32
CA ASN A 5 31.11 5.93 8.61
C ASN A 5 30.07 7.04 8.77
N LEU A 6 29.55 7.54 7.64
CA LEU A 6 28.44 8.48 7.61
C LEU A 6 27.16 7.75 8.01
N ILE A 7 26.40 8.31 8.96
CA ILE A 7 25.11 7.76 9.38
C ILE A 7 24.07 8.10 8.30
N GLY A 8 23.49 7.07 7.69
CA GLY A 8 22.35 7.19 6.78
C GLY A 8 21.05 6.69 7.42
N LYS A 9 19.91 7.18 6.93
CA LYS A 9 18.57 6.69 7.31
C LYS A 9 17.87 6.14 6.07
N ILE A 10 17.20 5.01 6.22
CA ILE A 10 16.34 4.41 5.19
C ILE A 10 14.89 4.56 5.65
N ASP A 11 14.05 5.07 4.76
CA ASP A 11 12.60 5.09 4.92
C ASP A 11 11.98 4.27 3.78
N ILE A 12 10.96 3.48 4.11
CA ILE A 12 10.27 2.59 3.18
C ILE A 12 8.87 3.13 2.94
N THR A 13 8.45 3.20 1.68
CA THR A 13 7.09 3.56 1.28
C THR A 13 6.50 2.47 0.40
N LEU A 14 5.44 1.83 0.88
CA LEU A 14 4.64 0.83 0.18
C LEU A 14 3.36 1.47 -0.35
N LYS A 15 2.91 1.07 -1.55
CA LYS A 15 1.67 1.58 -2.14
C LYS A 15 0.75 0.43 -2.52
N PHE A 16 -0.51 0.51 -2.11
CA PHE A 16 -1.53 -0.47 -2.46
C PHE A 16 -2.91 0.19 -2.59
N SER A 17 -3.85 -0.48 -3.25
CA SER A 17 -5.17 0.08 -3.59
C SER A 17 -6.33 -0.88 -3.32
N GLN A 18 -6.06 -1.96 -2.60
CA GLN A 18 -7.03 -3.00 -2.26
C GLN A 18 -6.83 -3.41 -0.80
N MET A 19 -7.91 -3.79 -0.14
CA MET A 19 -7.86 -4.26 1.25
C MET A 19 -7.06 -5.57 1.34
N PRO A 20 -6.19 -5.76 2.35
CA PRO A 20 -5.55 -7.04 2.61
C PRO A 20 -6.62 -8.13 2.82
N LYS A 21 -6.42 -9.30 2.20
CA LYS A 21 -7.38 -10.42 2.27
C LYS A 21 -7.32 -11.14 3.62
N GLU A 22 -6.12 -11.28 4.16
CA GLU A 22 -5.86 -11.96 5.41
C GLU A 22 -5.41 -10.92 6.45
N ILE A 23 -6.21 -10.78 7.50
CA ILE A 23 -5.97 -9.86 8.61
C ILE A 23 -6.05 -10.67 9.89
N ILE A 24 -4.99 -10.62 10.68
CA ILE A 24 -4.90 -11.28 11.98
C ILE A 24 -5.18 -10.24 13.07
N ASP A 25 -6.16 -10.54 13.94
CA ASP A 25 -6.51 -9.68 15.07
C ASP A 25 -5.60 -9.95 16.28
N TYR A 26 -4.79 -8.95 16.64
CA TYR A 26 -3.94 -8.89 17.83
C TYR A 26 -4.41 -7.76 18.75
N SER A 27 -5.70 -7.78 19.14
CA SER A 27 -6.38 -6.71 19.88
C SER A 27 -5.47 -5.91 20.85
N PRO A 28 -5.32 -4.58 20.69
CA PRO A 28 -6.07 -3.70 19.78
C PRO A 28 -5.48 -3.58 18.37
N ASP A 29 -4.44 -4.33 18.04
CA ASP A 29 -3.75 -4.23 16.76
C ASP A 29 -4.31 -5.21 15.72
N LYS A 30 -4.10 -4.88 14.46
CA LYS A 30 -4.39 -5.73 13.31
C LYS A 30 -3.12 -5.91 12.50
N GLU A 31 -2.83 -7.14 12.11
CA GLU A 31 -1.66 -7.49 11.33
C GLU A 31 -2.05 -8.06 9.97
N PHE A 32 -1.27 -7.74 8.94
CA PHE A 32 -1.39 -8.30 7.61
C PHE A 32 -0.03 -8.31 6.92
N VAL A 33 0.07 -9.07 5.82
CA VAL A 33 1.29 -9.18 5.02
C VAL A 33 1.05 -8.58 3.64
N LEU A 34 2.00 -7.77 3.17
CA LEU A 34 2.06 -7.27 1.80
C LEU A 34 3.18 -7.96 1.04
N ASN A 35 2.89 -8.49 -0.15
CA ASN A 35 3.94 -8.86 -1.09
C ASN A 35 4.33 -7.62 -1.89
N ALA A 36 5.53 -7.10 -1.64
CA ALA A 36 6.07 -5.92 -2.30
C ALA A 36 7.31 -6.33 -3.11
N ASP A 37 7.16 -6.39 -4.44
CA ASP A 37 8.23 -6.73 -5.38
C ASP A 37 9.00 -8.01 -5.03
N GLY A 38 8.26 -9.04 -4.56
CA GLY A 38 8.81 -10.34 -4.16
C GLY A 38 9.28 -10.43 -2.70
N SER A 39 9.20 -9.35 -1.92
CA SER A 39 9.48 -9.34 -0.48
C SER A 39 8.17 -9.33 0.33
N GLU A 40 8.05 -10.22 1.31
CA GLU A 40 6.92 -10.21 2.26
C GLU A 40 7.17 -9.17 3.37
N VAL A 41 6.34 -8.14 3.42
CA VAL A 41 6.37 -7.10 4.45
C VAL A 41 5.24 -7.32 5.44
N THR A 42 5.58 -7.65 6.68
CA THR A 42 4.62 -7.78 7.78
C THR A 42 4.33 -6.41 8.36
N VAL A 43 3.04 -6.07 8.46
CA VAL A 43 2.58 -4.75 8.91
C VAL A 43 1.60 -4.93 10.04
N ARG A 44 1.88 -4.30 11.19
CA ARG A 44 0.97 -4.25 12.33
C ARG A 44 0.47 -2.83 12.57
N LEU A 45 -0.83 -2.60 12.44
CA LEU A 45 -1.47 -1.31 12.64
C LEU A 45 -2.37 -1.36 13.86
N HIS A 46 -2.30 -0.34 14.71
CA HIS A 46 -3.30 -0.14 15.76
C HIS A 46 -4.68 0.07 15.14
N SER A 47 -5.75 -0.50 15.73
CA SER A 47 -7.11 -0.45 15.18
C SER A 47 -7.58 0.95 14.78
N LYS A 48 -7.21 1.97 15.56
CA LYS A 48 -7.52 3.39 15.25
C LYS A 48 -6.94 3.84 13.91
N ILE A 49 -5.74 3.38 13.56
CA ILE A 49 -5.10 3.68 12.27
C ILE A 49 -5.75 2.82 11.19
N PHE A 50 -5.89 1.52 11.44
CA PHE A 50 -6.48 0.57 10.49
C PHE A 50 -7.90 0.97 10.04
N HIS A 51 -8.70 1.53 10.94
CA HIS A 51 -10.06 1.99 10.64
C HIS A 51 -10.12 3.03 9.50
N ARG A 52 -9.06 3.82 9.29
CA ARG A 52 -9.00 4.78 8.16
C ARG A 52 -8.94 4.06 6.81
N LEU A 53 -8.29 2.90 6.77
CA LEU A 53 -8.23 2.04 5.58
C LEU A 53 -9.59 1.40 5.31
N GLU A 54 -10.25 0.87 6.36
CA GLU A 54 -11.61 0.32 6.26
C GLU A 54 -12.60 1.37 5.77
N HIS A 55 -12.54 2.58 6.34
CA HIS A 55 -13.40 3.69 5.94
C HIS A 55 -13.20 4.04 4.46
N ALA A 56 -11.96 4.20 4.01
CA ALA A 56 -11.66 4.48 2.61
C ALA A 56 -12.17 3.37 1.67
N ASN A 57 -12.03 2.11 2.06
CA ASN A 57 -12.52 0.98 1.28
C ASN A 57 -14.05 0.93 1.16
N ASN A 58 -14.77 1.47 2.14
CA ASN A 58 -16.23 1.50 2.14
C ASN A 58 -16.81 2.76 1.46
N VAL A 59 -16.08 3.88 1.49
CA VAL A 59 -16.59 5.19 1.03
C VAL A 59 -16.10 5.54 -0.37
N TYR A 60 -14.86 5.20 -0.71
CA TYR A 60 -14.26 5.60 -1.99
C TYR A 60 -14.46 4.52 -3.05
N PRO A 61 -14.94 4.87 -4.27
CA PRO A 61 -15.08 3.91 -5.36
C PRO A 61 -13.73 3.33 -5.80
N SER A 62 -12.66 4.11 -5.66
CA SER A 62 -11.28 3.67 -5.79
C SER A 62 -10.40 4.50 -4.87
N TRP A 63 -9.33 3.91 -4.34
CA TRP A 63 -8.41 4.58 -3.43
C TRP A 63 -6.97 4.08 -3.62
N VAL A 64 -6.01 4.83 -3.08
CA VAL A 64 -4.63 4.38 -2.92
C VAL A 64 -4.15 4.73 -1.52
N CYS A 65 -3.50 3.77 -0.88
CA CYS A 65 -2.85 3.94 0.41
C CYS A 65 -1.34 4.05 0.20
N LEU A 66 -0.72 5.05 0.82
CA LEU A 66 0.71 5.11 1.10
C LEU A 66 0.92 4.60 2.52
N LEU A 67 1.70 3.54 2.64
CA LEU A 67 2.14 2.99 3.92
C LEU A 67 3.63 3.25 4.07
N GLU A 68 3.99 4.11 5.01
CA GLU A 68 5.36 4.53 5.27
C GLU A 68 5.85 3.94 6.59
N GLY A 69 7.14 3.66 6.67
CA GLY A 69 7.78 3.17 7.89
C GLY A 69 9.28 2.98 7.72
N LYS A 70 9.87 2.30 8.70
CA LYS A 70 11.29 1.91 8.68
C LYS A 70 11.40 0.40 8.43
N MET A 71 12.54 -0.01 7.88
CA MET A 71 12.88 -1.42 7.82
C MET A 71 13.14 -1.93 9.24
N GLY A 72 12.26 -2.78 9.74
CA GLY A 72 12.42 -3.43 11.04
C GLY A 72 13.15 -4.76 10.93
N VAL A 73 12.74 -5.70 11.78
CA VAL A 73 13.36 -7.03 11.87
C VAL A 73 13.21 -7.78 10.55
N ALA A 74 14.32 -8.29 10.03
CA ALA A 74 14.31 -9.18 8.86
C ALA A 74 13.63 -10.51 9.21
N THR A 75 12.82 -11.02 8.28
CA THR A 75 12.19 -12.34 8.35
C THR A 75 12.77 -13.25 7.27
N GLU A 76 12.37 -14.53 7.23
CA GLU A 76 12.82 -15.46 6.19
C GLU A 76 12.48 -14.99 4.77
N LYS A 77 11.37 -14.27 4.61
CA LYS A 77 10.82 -13.87 3.30
C LYS A 77 10.77 -12.36 3.06
N GLY A 78 11.24 -11.56 4.01
CA GLY A 78 11.23 -10.11 3.92
C GLY A 78 11.53 -9.45 5.26
N PHE A 79 10.63 -8.61 5.78
CA PHE A 79 10.86 -7.85 7.01
C PHE A 79 9.55 -7.36 7.67
N VAL A 80 9.65 -6.95 8.93
CA VAL A 80 8.59 -6.24 9.64
C VAL A 80 8.71 -4.74 9.39
N LEU A 81 7.61 -4.06 9.03
CA LEU A 81 7.59 -2.61 8.88
C LEU A 81 7.45 -1.92 10.24
N ASP A 82 8.48 -1.21 10.67
CA ASP A 82 8.50 -0.48 11.94
C ASP A 82 7.92 0.94 11.78
N GLU A 83 7.32 1.44 12.85
CA GLU A 83 6.69 2.77 12.93
C GLU A 83 5.70 3.05 11.77
N PRO A 84 4.77 2.15 11.47
CA PRO A 84 3.94 2.25 10.27
C PRO A 84 2.96 3.44 10.34
N LYS A 85 2.86 4.17 9.23
CA LYS A 85 1.95 5.30 9.05
C LYS A 85 1.22 5.15 7.73
N ILE A 86 -0.09 5.42 7.73
CA ILE A 86 -0.89 5.36 6.50
C ILE A 86 -1.41 6.74 6.10
N GLN A 87 -1.44 6.96 4.79
CA GLN A 87 -2.16 8.06 4.15
C GLN A 87 -3.01 7.46 3.02
N VAL A 88 -4.31 7.70 3.03
CA VAL A 88 -5.22 7.15 2.03
C VAL A 88 -5.81 8.29 1.20
N PHE A 89 -5.76 8.13 -0.12
CA PHE A 89 -6.23 9.10 -1.09
C PHE A 89 -7.34 8.49 -1.94
N GLU A 90 -8.45 9.20 -2.10
CA GLU A 90 -9.47 8.85 -3.08
C GLU A 90 -8.89 8.99 -4.50
N LYS A 91 -9.14 7.97 -5.34
CA LYS A 91 -8.89 8.04 -6.77
C LYS A 91 -10.23 8.15 -7.48
N LYS A 92 -10.43 9.26 -8.18
CA LYS A 92 -11.52 9.35 -9.14
C LYS A 92 -11.20 8.44 -10.32
N PRO A 93 -12.13 7.58 -10.77
CA PRO A 93 -11.90 6.77 -11.95
C PRO A 93 -11.54 7.68 -13.12
N LYS A 94 -10.44 7.36 -13.82
CA LYS A 94 -10.18 7.99 -15.11
C LYS A 94 -11.29 7.51 -16.03
N VAL A 95 -12.14 8.43 -16.50
CA VAL A 95 -13.01 8.15 -17.64
C VAL A 95 -12.05 7.80 -18.78
N VAL A 96 -11.97 6.52 -19.11
CA VAL A 96 -11.33 6.09 -20.34
C VAL A 96 -12.33 6.55 -21.41
N GLU A 97 -12.14 7.74 -21.96
CA GLU A 97 -12.82 8.08 -23.21
C GLU A 97 -12.29 7.08 -24.23
N GLU A 98 -13.08 6.03 -24.47
CA GLU A 98 -12.88 5.12 -25.58
C GLU A 98 -12.90 5.97 -26.85
N ASN A 99 -11.72 6.17 -27.44
CA ASN A 99 -11.58 6.73 -28.78
C ASN A 99 -12.47 5.93 -29.74
N GLN A 100 -13.58 6.54 -30.15
CA GLN A 100 -14.33 6.12 -31.33
C GLN A 100 -13.39 6.21 -32.53
N THR A 101 -12.92 5.07 -33.03
CA THR A 101 -12.30 4.98 -34.35
C THR A 101 -13.04 3.92 -35.17
N GLU A 102 -13.91 4.44 -36.04
CA GLU A 102 -14.25 3.95 -37.38
C GLU A 102 -14.97 2.59 -37.54
N VAL A 103 -16.31 2.67 -37.69
CA VAL A 103 -17.03 1.83 -38.66
C VAL A 103 -17.34 2.69 -39.88
N VAL A 104 -16.44 2.72 -40.87
CA VAL A 104 -16.79 3.19 -42.22
C VAL A 104 -17.61 2.08 -42.87
N GLN A 105 -18.92 2.30 -42.95
CA GLN A 105 -19.81 1.49 -43.76
C GLN A 105 -19.57 1.82 -45.23
N GLU A 106 -18.93 0.91 -45.94
CA GLU A 106 -18.95 0.86 -47.39
C GLU A 106 -20.24 0.13 -47.82
N LYS A 107 -21.21 0.86 -48.38
CA LYS A 107 -22.27 0.23 -49.17
C LYS A 107 -22.93 1.18 -50.18
N THR A 108 -22.67 0.84 -51.45
CA THR A 108 -23.43 1.11 -52.69
C THR A 108 -23.15 2.42 -53.43
#